data_AF-A0A7X8UX64-F1
#
_entry.id   AF-A0A7X8UX64-F1
#
_cell.length_a   1.000
_cell.length_b   1.000
_cell.length_c   1.000
_cell.angle_alpha   90.00
_cell.angle_beta   90.00
_cell.angle_gamma   90.00
#
_symmetry.space_group_name_H-M   'P 1'
#
loop_
_entity.id
_entity.type
_entity.pdbx_description
1 polymer ?
#
loop_
_entity_poly.entity_id
_entity_poly.type
_entity_poly.pdbx_seq_one_letter_code
_entity_poly.pdbx_strand_id
1 'polypeptide(L)'
;MDPNIQKNGWGTTMWKAGHLGGACTMLAGLLCVGCAVVDPKPDYARARDMVKTSTGQDAVYSPEEPGLTEEQVQALFVDGLTQEEAVRVALLNNREFQAAFYEIGVARADWVQSGLLANPTINTSLRFPSGGGGSTDFLGAFSQNIADLWQIPMRKNVAAEVVEQAVMRVAGVGAGVAGNVRRTYQNAVTAEETADLADRNTKRAHELVDMVRGRKSPSASPLDVDMMLGDAMQAELSAQGALVDVAVMRHELAKLLSLGMLPDDVCLTDRVHDPGPVPLSADKAIAVARAKRVDLQAAGKAVDATQAQIKAEYMKILPGFSLGLDMEREPQVPEDGKGRLATIRDSVRSSLFSQATGLPLSGMSRTAEPEEEVTLGPLLAITLPIFDQNLAQIAKAKLLHEQAVKQREMLEANVGHDLAIQHARAELASRNLAFYRDKLLPQVERNLDAAAADYQEGKIQAITLLDAQRSLFDARHQLLHAQLSAGTAMSDLEQAVGAPLAVAATMPAEELVPADDPGKTKSIMSLPISNMLPSDIGQSLLNEPGKLPASQIKDSVDKTLEMIPSEESSKK
;
A
#
# COMPACT_ATOMS: atom_id res chain seq x y z
N MET A 1 -2.12 40.21 -72.46
CA MET A 1 -2.50 39.69 -73.78
C MET A 1 -2.43 38.18 -73.65
N ASP A 2 -3.50 37.41 -73.53
CA ASP A 2 -4.90 37.58 -73.92
C ASP A 2 -5.79 36.80 -72.92
N PRO A 3 -7.02 37.26 -72.60
CA PRO A 3 -7.90 36.70 -71.57
C PRO A 3 -9.07 35.91 -72.16
N ASN A 4 -9.39 34.72 -71.64
CA ASN A 4 -10.75 34.17 -71.78
C ASN A 4 -10.99 32.96 -70.87
N ILE A 5 -11.62 33.17 -69.72
CA ILE A 5 -12.34 32.10 -69.02
C ILE A 5 -13.72 32.63 -68.65
N GLN A 6 -14.71 32.06 -69.33
CA GLN A 6 -16.14 32.33 -69.16
C GLN A 6 -16.62 31.92 -67.77
N LYS A 7 -17.49 32.78 -67.23
CA LYS A 7 -18.29 32.58 -66.02
C LYS A 7 -19.44 31.60 -66.31
N ASN A 8 -19.43 30.44 -65.65
CA ASN A 8 -20.63 29.64 -65.36
C ASN A 8 -20.60 29.45 -63.83
N GLY A 9 -21.47 30.06 -63.02
CA GLY A 9 -22.92 29.86 -63.04
C GLY A 9 -23.31 28.70 -62.12
N TRP A 10 -22.89 28.72 -60.84
CA TRP A 10 -23.31 27.72 -59.85
C TRP A 10 -24.44 28.31 -59.01
N GLY A 11 -25.65 27.85 -59.31
CA GLY A 11 -26.85 28.15 -58.54
C GLY A 11 -26.73 27.59 -57.12
N THR A 12 -26.99 28.47 -56.16
CA THR A 12 -27.15 28.15 -54.75
C THR A 12 -28.45 27.36 -54.54
N THR A 13 -28.37 26.03 -54.45
CA THR A 13 -29.43 25.23 -53.85
C THR A 13 -29.25 25.24 -52.33
N MET A 14 -30.02 26.12 -51.68
CA MET A 14 -30.20 26.14 -50.23
C MET A 14 -30.66 24.76 -49.73
N TRP A 15 -29.77 24.02 -49.09
CA TRP A 15 -30.16 22.98 -48.15
C TRP A 15 -30.85 23.64 -46.95
N LYS A 16 -32.15 23.39 -46.76
CA LYS A 16 -32.84 23.72 -45.52
C LYS A 16 -32.37 22.77 -44.42
N ALA A 17 -31.25 23.12 -43.80
CA ALA A 17 -30.75 22.53 -42.55
C ALA A 17 -31.62 23.02 -41.37
N GLY A 18 -32.82 22.45 -41.24
CA GLY A 18 -33.68 22.64 -40.07
C GLY A 18 -33.72 21.36 -39.26
N HIS A 19 -33.18 21.38 -38.05
CA HIS A 19 -33.26 20.34 -36.99
C HIS A 19 -32.18 19.23 -36.93
N LEU A 20 -31.38 18.96 -37.97
CA LEU A 20 -30.21 18.06 -37.81
C LEU A 20 -29.08 18.69 -36.97
N GLY A 21 -29.02 20.02 -36.95
CA GLY A 21 -28.02 20.77 -36.19
C GLY A 21 -28.11 20.59 -34.68
N GLY A 22 -29.32 20.42 -34.13
CA GLY A 22 -29.52 20.32 -32.67
C GLY A 22 -28.97 19.03 -32.05
N ALA A 23 -29.18 17.89 -32.72
CA ALA A 23 -28.68 16.59 -32.28
C ALA A 23 -27.15 16.48 -32.43
N CYS A 24 -26.58 17.00 -33.52
CA CYS A 24 -25.13 17.08 -33.71
C CYS A 24 -24.45 18.04 -32.72
N THR A 25 -25.08 19.16 -32.33
CA THR A 25 -24.53 20.06 -31.31
C THR A 25 -24.58 19.47 -29.90
N MET A 26 -25.57 18.62 -29.58
CA MET A 26 -25.63 17.89 -28.31
C MET A 26 -24.58 16.76 -28.25
N LEU A 27 -24.36 16.05 -29.36
CA LEU A 27 -23.31 15.03 -29.48
C LEU A 27 -21.90 15.64 -29.40
N ALA A 28 -21.68 16.81 -30.03
CA ALA A 28 -20.42 17.53 -29.97
C ALA A 28 -20.14 18.13 -28.57
N GLY A 29 -21.18 18.52 -27.83
CA GLY A 29 -21.06 18.96 -26.43
C GLY A 29 -20.64 17.83 -25.48
N LEU A 30 -21.07 16.58 -25.72
CA LEU A 30 -20.66 15.41 -24.94
C LEU A 30 -19.20 15.01 -25.18
N LEU A 31 -18.68 15.22 -26.40
CA LEU A 31 -17.31 14.88 -26.77
C LEU A 31 -16.24 15.85 -26.19
N CYS A 32 -16.65 17.01 -25.67
CA CYS A 32 -15.73 18.07 -25.22
C CYS A 32 -15.50 18.13 -23.70
N VAL A 33 -16.13 17.26 -22.89
CA VAL A 33 -15.96 17.24 -21.43
C VAL A 33 -15.16 16.02 -21.03
N GLY A 34 -13.83 16.03 -21.16
CA GLY A 34 -13.07 14.79 -20.96
C GLY A 34 -11.60 14.88 -20.56
N CYS A 35 -11.02 16.05 -20.32
CA CYS A 35 -9.66 16.09 -19.75
C CYS A 35 -9.74 15.92 -18.24
N ALA A 36 -9.92 14.69 -17.78
CA ALA A 36 -9.74 14.36 -16.37
C ALA A 36 -8.26 14.52 -16.02
N VAL A 37 -7.96 15.48 -15.15
CA VAL A 37 -6.60 15.77 -14.70
C VAL A 37 -6.29 14.92 -13.48
N VAL A 38 -5.16 14.24 -13.48
CA VAL A 38 -4.65 13.50 -12.33
C VAL A 38 -3.85 14.46 -11.45
N ASP A 39 -4.33 14.69 -10.23
CA ASP A 39 -3.65 15.53 -9.23
C ASP A 39 -3.36 14.73 -7.95
N PRO A 40 -2.13 14.19 -7.78
CA PRO A 40 -1.73 13.43 -6.60
C PRO A 40 -1.14 14.28 -5.47
N LYS A 41 -1.01 15.60 -5.65
CA LYS A 41 -0.38 16.52 -4.68
C LYS A 41 -0.94 16.44 -3.25
N PRO A 42 -2.27 16.43 -3.02
CA PRO A 42 -2.80 16.34 -1.65
C PRO A 42 -2.43 15.02 -0.96
N ASP A 43 -2.26 13.93 -1.71
CA ASP A 43 -1.88 12.64 -1.14
C ASP A 43 -0.40 12.56 -0.82
N TYR A 44 0.44 13.18 -1.63
CA TYR A 44 1.87 13.35 -1.31
C TYR A 44 2.05 14.16 -0.03
N ALA A 45 1.30 15.24 0.15
CA ALA A 45 1.33 16.04 1.38
C ALA A 45 0.92 15.20 2.61
N ARG A 46 -0.18 14.46 2.51
CA ARG A 46 -0.62 13.53 3.57
C ARG A 46 0.42 12.46 3.90
N ALA A 47 1.03 11.85 2.89
CA ALA A 47 2.08 10.85 3.10
C ALA A 47 3.27 11.46 3.85
N ARG A 48 3.68 12.67 3.47
CA ARG A 48 4.74 13.42 4.16
C ARG A 48 4.38 13.74 5.60
N ASP A 49 3.15 14.18 5.87
CA ASP A 49 2.68 14.46 7.23
C ASP A 49 2.70 13.19 8.11
N MET A 50 2.31 12.05 7.55
CA MET A 50 2.39 10.76 8.24
C MET A 50 3.84 10.33 8.51
N VAL A 51 4.75 10.49 7.54
CA VAL A 51 6.19 10.23 7.72
C VAL A 51 6.78 11.16 8.77
N LYS A 52 6.45 12.44 8.73
CA LYS A 52 6.90 13.41 9.74
C LYS A 52 6.44 13.03 11.14
N THR A 53 5.19 12.61 11.27
CA THR A 53 4.61 12.19 12.56
C THR A 53 5.31 10.93 13.10
N SER A 54 5.69 9.98 12.24
CA SER A 54 6.33 8.73 12.66
C SER A 54 7.84 8.84 12.85
N THR A 55 8.53 9.67 12.07
CA THR A 55 9.99 9.79 12.08
C THR A 55 10.50 10.99 12.89
N GLY A 56 9.67 12.00 13.13
CA GLY A 56 10.06 13.28 13.73
C GLY A 56 10.77 14.24 12.79
N GLN A 57 10.92 13.90 11.50
CA GLN A 57 11.66 14.69 10.52
C GLN A 57 10.76 15.57 9.66
N ASP A 58 11.11 16.85 9.55
CA ASP A 58 10.36 17.83 8.76
C ASP A 58 10.65 17.75 7.25
N ALA A 59 11.88 17.37 6.90
CA ALA A 59 12.33 17.31 5.52
C ALA A 59 12.15 15.90 4.96
N VAL A 60 11.12 15.74 4.12
CA VAL A 60 10.73 14.48 3.48
C VAL A 60 10.61 14.74 1.99
N TYR A 61 11.13 13.81 1.17
CA TYR A 61 11.07 13.90 -0.28
C TYR A 61 9.65 14.17 -0.82
N SER A 62 9.57 14.96 -1.89
CA SER A 62 8.36 15.19 -2.68
C SER A 62 8.71 15.09 -4.16
N PRO A 63 7.93 14.36 -4.98
CA PRO A 63 8.16 14.29 -6.44
C PRO A 63 8.11 15.63 -7.17
N GLU A 64 7.54 16.68 -6.55
CA GLU A 64 7.45 18.03 -7.13
C GLU A 64 8.77 18.81 -7.03
N GLU A 65 9.60 18.45 -6.05
CA GLU A 65 10.86 19.13 -5.79
C GLU A 65 12.01 18.26 -6.34
N PRO A 66 13.00 18.85 -7.04
CA PRO A 66 14.20 18.10 -7.38
C PRO A 66 14.82 17.58 -6.07
N GLY A 67 15.11 16.28 -6.03
CA GLY A 67 15.80 15.67 -4.89
C GLY A 67 17.14 16.36 -4.62
N LEU A 68 17.75 16.04 -3.47
CA LEU A 68 19.06 16.61 -3.11
C LEU A 68 20.08 16.39 -4.25
N THR A 69 20.75 17.48 -4.64
CA THR A 69 21.92 17.41 -5.52
C THR A 69 23.13 16.89 -4.75
N GLU A 70 24.11 16.31 -5.45
CA GLU A 70 25.34 15.80 -4.81
C GLU A 70 26.08 16.89 -4.01
N GLU A 71 26.07 18.14 -4.48
CA GLU A 71 26.67 19.28 -3.78
C GLU A 71 25.95 19.58 -2.45
N GLN A 72 24.63 19.49 -2.41
CA GLN A 72 23.85 19.70 -1.18
C GLN A 72 24.06 18.57 -0.18
N VAL A 73 24.23 17.33 -0.67
CA VAL A 73 24.57 16.19 0.19
C VAL A 73 25.96 16.37 0.80
N GLN A 74 26.97 16.77 0.02
CA GLN A 74 28.32 17.01 0.54
C GLN A 74 28.36 18.17 1.53
N ALA A 75 27.58 19.23 1.30
CA ALA A 75 27.50 20.36 2.22
C ALA A 75 26.93 19.99 3.60
N LEU A 76 26.09 18.95 3.68
CA LEU A 76 25.51 18.45 4.94
C LEU A 76 26.49 17.62 5.78
N PHE A 77 27.70 17.33 5.27
CA PHE A 77 28.69 16.50 5.98
C PHE A 77 29.90 17.27 6.51
N VAL A 78 29.96 18.59 6.28
CA VAL A 78 31.16 19.41 6.57
C VAL A 78 31.46 19.49 8.07
N ASP A 79 30.43 19.51 8.91
CA ASP A 79 30.51 19.58 10.38
C ASP A 79 30.41 18.21 11.07
N GLY A 80 30.44 17.12 10.29
CA GLY A 80 30.17 15.76 10.74
C GLY A 80 28.75 15.33 10.39
N LEU A 81 28.40 14.10 10.76
CA LEU A 81 27.07 13.54 10.50
C LEU A 81 26.47 13.06 11.81
N THR A 82 25.37 13.66 12.23
CA THR A 82 24.56 13.15 13.35
C THR A 82 23.56 12.09 12.89
N GLN A 83 23.00 11.32 13.83
CA GLN A 83 21.97 10.32 13.55
C GLN A 83 20.74 10.93 12.86
N GLU A 84 20.27 12.08 13.34
CA GLU A 84 19.08 12.73 12.79
C GLU A 84 19.36 13.39 11.43
N GLU A 85 20.58 13.85 11.17
CA GLU A 85 20.99 14.29 9.83
C GLU A 85 21.11 13.12 8.86
N ALA A 86 21.62 11.97 9.29
CA ALA A 86 21.65 10.77 8.47
C ALA A 86 20.23 10.35 8.07
N VAL A 87 19.27 10.37 9.00
CA VAL A 87 17.85 10.09 8.69
C VAL A 87 17.31 11.12 7.71
N ARG A 88 17.60 12.41 7.91
CA ARG A 88 17.18 13.49 7.00
C ARG A 88 17.69 13.26 5.58
N VAL A 89 18.98 12.96 5.44
CA VAL A 89 19.60 12.66 4.13
C VAL A 89 18.93 11.43 3.50
N ALA A 90 18.68 10.38 4.28
CA ALA A 90 18.01 9.18 3.78
C ALA A 90 16.60 9.46 3.25
N LEU A 91 15.76 10.19 4.01
CA LEU A 91 14.39 10.51 3.61
C LEU A 91 14.30 11.44 2.40
N LEU A 92 15.39 12.10 2.03
CA LEU A 92 15.47 12.98 0.86
C LEU A 92 16.15 12.30 -0.35
N ASN A 93 17.16 11.46 -0.12
CA ASN A 93 18.00 10.89 -1.19
C ASN A 93 17.74 9.40 -1.48
N ASN A 94 17.09 8.66 -0.57
CA ASN A 94 16.91 7.22 -0.75
C ASN A 94 16.01 6.89 -1.95
N ARG A 95 16.54 6.14 -2.92
CA ARG A 95 15.86 5.87 -4.20
C ARG A 95 14.67 4.91 -4.07
N GLU A 96 14.73 3.98 -3.12
CA GLU A 96 13.61 3.08 -2.82
C GLU A 96 12.43 3.85 -2.22
N PHE A 97 12.72 4.78 -1.30
CA PHE A 97 11.71 5.66 -0.73
C PHE A 97 11.12 6.63 -1.77
N GLN A 98 11.95 7.22 -2.64
CA GLN A 98 11.49 8.06 -3.75
C GLN A 98 10.57 7.29 -4.71
N ALA A 99 10.91 6.04 -5.04
CA ALA A 99 10.10 5.19 -5.89
C ALA A 99 8.71 4.92 -5.28
N ALA A 100 8.63 4.76 -3.95
CA ALA A 100 7.37 4.49 -3.27
C ALA A 100 6.34 5.62 -3.45
N PHE A 101 6.76 6.88 -3.53
CA PHE A 101 5.84 8.01 -3.79
C PHE A 101 5.12 7.90 -5.14
N TYR A 102 5.75 7.34 -6.17
CA TYR A 102 5.10 7.20 -7.48
C TYR A 102 3.91 6.25 -7.45
N GLU A 103 3.85 5.33 -6.49
CA GLU A 103 2.72 4.41 -6.35
C GLU A 103 1.44 5.11 -5.88
N ILE A 104 1.57 6.20 -5.11
CA ILE A 104 0.43 7.08 -4.79
C ILE A 104 -0.10 7.72 -6.08
N GLY A 105 0.79 8.16 -6.97
CA GLY A 105 0.41 8.73 -8.27
C GLY A 105 -0.34 7.73 -9.15
N VAL A 106 0.14 6.47 -9.19
CA VAL A 106 -0.52 5.37 -9.89
C VAL A 106 -1.91 5.10 -9.29
N ALA A 107 -2.02 4.97 -7.96
CA ALA A 107 -3.31 4.75 -7.31
C ALA A 107 -4.29 5.91 -7.52
N ARG A 108 -3.79 7.16 -7.53
CA ARG A 108 -4.61 8.35 -7.81
C ARG A 108 -5.10 8.34 -9.26
N ALA A 109 -4.29 7.89 -10.22
CA ALA A 109 -4.71 7.72 -11.60
C ALA A 109 -5.85 6.68 -11.72
N ASP A 110 -5.76 5.55 -11.01
CA ASP A 110 -6.83 4.54 -10.97
C ASP A 110 -8.12 5.08 -10.33
N TRP A 111 -7.99 5.92 -9.30
CA TRP A 111 -9.13 6.60 -8.69
C TRP A 111 -9.81 7.59 -9.64
N VAL A 112 -9.03 8.39 -10.40
CA VAL A 112 -9.57 9.30 -11.42
C VAL A 112 -10.26 8.49 -12.52
N GLN A 113 -9.61 7.42 -13.01
CA GLN A 113 -10.15 6.52 -14.02
C GLN A 113 -11.47 5.87 -13.58
N SER A 114 -11.57 5.49 -12.30
CA SER A 114 -12.79 4.90 -11.72
C SER A 114 -13.99 5.85 -11.74
N GLY A 115 -13.74 7.16 -11.82
CA GLY A 115 -14.73 8.21 -11.92
C GLY A 115 -15.19 8.54 -13.35
N LEU A 116 -14.56 7.94 -14.37
CA LEU A 116 -14.93 8.17 -15.76
C LEU A 116 -16.12 7.28 -16.16
N LEU A 117 -16.93 7.81 -17.07
CA LEU A 117 -17.91 7.03 -17.81
C LEU A 117 -17.16 6.16 -18.83
N ALA A 118 -17.67 4.96 -19.10
CA ALA A 118 -17.17 4.15 -20.20
C ALA A 118 -17.27 4.92 -21.52
N ASN A 119 -16.32 4.70 -22.41
CA ASN A 119 -16.35 5.31 -23.73
C ASN A 119 -17.58 4.83 -24.52
N PRO A 120 -18.18 5.70 -25.34
CA PRO A 120 -19.24 5.27 -26.24
C PRO A 120 -18.70 4.25 -27.25
N THR A 121 -19.57 3.35 -27.68
CA THR A 121 -19.25 2.33 -28.68
C THR A 121 -19.94 2.68 -29.99
N ILE A 122 -19.18 2.63 -31.08
CA ILE A 122 -19.69 2.75 -32.45
C ILE A 122 -19.53 1.38 -33.09
N ASN A 123 -20.63 0.75 -33.49
CA ASN A 123 -20.63 -0.51 -34.19
C ASN A 123 -21.06 -0.29 -35.63
N THR A 124 -20.34 -0.88 -36.58
CA THR A 124 -20.66 -0.80 -38.01
C THR A 124 -20.52 -2.17 -38.63
N SER A 125 -21.49 -2.59 -39.43
CA SER A 125 -21.44 -3.89 -40.11
C SER A 125 -21.95 -3.81 -41.53
N LEU A 126 -21.39 -4.69 -42.36
CA LEU A 126 -21.84 -4.97 -43.71
C LEU A 126 -22.41 -6.39 -43.75
N ARG A 127 -23.64 -6.55 -44.24
CA ARG A 127 -24.31 -7.86 -44.32
C ARG A 127 -24.36 -8.33 -45.78
N PHE A 128 -23.78 -9.49 -46.06
CA PHE A 128 -23.82 -10.10 -47.39
C PHE A 128 -24.90 -11.21 -47.42
N PRO A 129 -25.78 -11.23 -48.43
CA PRO A 129 -26.84 -12.24 -48.54
C PRO A 129 -26.29 -13.61 -48.98
N SER A 130 -26.85 -14.69 -48.43
CA SER A 130 -26.40 -16.07 -48.68
C SER A 130 -27.08 -16.77 -49.88
N GLY A 131 -28.06 -16.12 -50.51
CA GLY A 131 -28.70 -16.57 -51.75
C GLY A 131 -28.44 -15.57 -52.87
N GLY A 132 -27.91 -16.05 -54.00
CA GLY A 132 -27.55 -15.20 -55.15
C GLY A 132 -28.76 -14.36 -55.60
N GLY A 133 -28.70 -13.06 -55.31
CA GLY A 133 -29.77 -12.10 -55.64
C GLY A 133 -30.07 -11.04 -54.57
N GLY A 134 -29.51 -11.12 -53.35
CA GLY A 134 -29.70 -10.06 -52.35
C GLY A 134 -28.72 -8.90 -52.46
N SER A 135 -29.07 -7.76 -51.85
CA SER A 135 -28.24 -6.56 -51.69
C SER A 135 -27.43 -6.58 -50.37
N THR A 136 -26.36 -5.78 -50.27
CA THR A 136 -25.47 -5.71 -49.09
C THR A 136 -25.92 -4.62 -48.11
N ASP A 137 -26.50 -4.99 -46.96
CA ASP A 137 -27.02 -4.01 -45.99
C ASP A 137 -25.91 -3.36 -45.16
N PHE A 138 -26.07 -2.07 -44.87
CA PHE A 138 -25.20 -1.33 -43.95
C PHE A 138 -25.96 -1.00 -42.66
N LEU A 139 -25.40 -1.45 -41.52
CA LEU A 139 -25.89 -1.12 -40.19
C LEU A 139 -24.84 -0.31 -39.42
N GLY A 140 -25.27 0.79 -38.81
CA GLY A 140 -24.48 1.58 -37.87
C GLY A 140 -25.22 1.72 -36.54
N ALA A 141 -24.51 1.61 -35.42
CA ALA A 141 -25.07 1.84 -34.09
C ALA A 141 -24.08 2.64 -33.24
N PHE A 142 -24.59 3.62 -32.50
CA PHE A 142 -23.86 4.35 -31.46
C PHE A 142 -24.54 4.04 -30.13
N SER A 143 -23.80 3.60 -29.11
CA SER A 143 -24.37 3.37 -27.78
C SER A 143 -23.43 3.80 -26.65
N GLN A 144 -24.00 4.40 -25.61
CA GLN A 144 -23.31 4.82 -24.40
C GLN A 144 -23.78 3.95 -23.23
N ASN A 145 -22.83 3.33 -22.51
CA ASN A 145 -23.16 2.66 -21.26
C ASN A 145 -23.46 3.71 -20.19
N ILE A 146 -24.69 3.71 -19.71
CA ILE A 146 -25.21 4.60 -18.66
C ILE A 146 -25.32 3.89 -17.31
N ALA A 147 -25.01 2.60 -17.22
CA ALA A 147 -24.89 1.91 -15.93
C ALA A 147 -23.79 2.48 -15.04
N ASP A 148 -22.79 3.12 -15.64
CA ASP A 148 -21.73 3.81 -14.91
C ASP A 148 -22.25 4.93 -14.00
N LEU A 149 -23.37 5.57 -14.31
CA LEU A 149 -23.91 6.69 -13.51
C LEU A 149 -24.13 6.33 -12.03
N TRP A 150 -24.58 5.10 -11.75
CA TRP A 150 -24.76 4.61 -10.37
C TRP A 150 -23.61 3.74 -9.88
N GLN A 151 -22.78 3.19 -10.77
CA GLN A 151 -21.62 2.38 -10.38
C GLN A 151 -20.36 3.20 -10.04
N ILE A 152 -20.20 4.40 -10.63
CA ILE A 152 -19.11 5.35 -10.35
C ILE A 152 -18.89 5.59 -8.84
N PRO A 153 -19.90 5.98 -8.03
CA PRO A 153 -19.65 6.29 -6.62
C PRO A 153 -19.04 5.11 -5.85
N MET A 154 -19.42 3.88 -6.18
CA MET A 154 -18.84 2.70 -5.57
C MET A 154 -17.41 2.42 -6.04
N ARG A 155 -17.15 2.48 -7.35
CA ARG A 155 -15.79 2.28 -7.87
C ARG A 155 -14.83 3.32 -7.29
N LYS A 156 -15.28 4.57 -7.16
CA LYS A 156 -14.51 5.65 -6.52
C LYS A 156 -14.27 5.39 -5.03
N ASN A 157 -15.23 4.84 -4.29
CA ASN A 157 -15.03 4.50 -2.88
C ASN A 157 -14.00 3.37 -2.72
N VAL A 158 -14.09 2.31 -3.55
CA VAL A 158 -13.10 1.21 -3.52
C VAL A 158 -11.70 1.72 -3.91
N ALA A 159 -11.61 2.52 -4.97
CA ALA A 159 -10.33 3.10 -5.39
C ALA A 159 -9.77 4.12 -4.38
N ALA A 160 -10.63 4.78 -3.59
CA ALA A 160 -10.19 5.70 -2.54
C ALA A 160 -9.45 4.93 -1.45
N GLU A 161 -9.95 3.76 -1.03
CA GLU A 161 -9.25 2.89 -0.08
C GLU A 161 -7.88 2.42 -0.62
N VAL A 162 -7.76 2.18 -1.93
CA VAL A 162 -6.46 1.84 -2.55
C VAL A 162 -5.47 3.01 -2.49
N VAL A 163 -5.93 4.24 -2.71
CA VAL A 163 -5.10 5.45 -2.54
C VAL A 163 -4.67 5.61 -1.08
N GLU A 164 -5.59 5.42 -0.13
CA GLU A 164 -5.27 5.43 1.31
C GLU A 164 -4.20 4.40 1.65
N GLN A 165 -4.32 3.17 1.14
CA GLN A 165 -3.33 2.11 1.33
C GLN A 165 -1.96 2.48 0.75
N ALA A 166 -1.93 3.11 -0.43
CA ALA A 166 -0.68 3.59 -1.03
C ALA A 166 -0.01 4.65 -0.15
N VAL A 167 -0.77 5.61 0.40
CA VAL A 167 -0.28 6.64 1.32
C VAL A 167 0.29 6.02 2.60
N MET A 168 -0.43 5.09 3.24
CA MET A 168 0.04 4.41 4.45
C MET A 168 1.31 3.57 4.18
N ARG A 169 1.39 2.94 3.01
CA ARG A 169 2.56 2.14 2.64
C ARG A 169 3.80 3.00 2.44
N VAL A 170 3.68 4.16 1.79
CA VAL A 170 4.79 5.13 1.70
C VAL A 170 5.22 5.59 3.10
N ALA A 171 4.27 5.88 3.99
CA ALA A 171 4.58 6.22 5.37
C ALA A 171 5.34 5.10 6.10
N GLY A 172 4.94 3.85 5.89
CA GLY A 172 5.62 2.66 6.41
C GLY A 172 7.04 2.49 5.87
N VAL A 173 7.25 2.68 4.56
CA VAL A 173 8.59 2.64 3.94
C VAL A 173 9.48 3.74 4.53
N GLY A 174 8.96 4.97 4.67
CA GLY A 174 9.70 6.08 5.29
C GLY A 174 10.11 5.80 6.74
N ALA A 175 9.18 5.28 7.55
CA ALA A 175 9.48 4.86 8.91
C ALA A 175 10.53 3.73 8.97
N GLY A 176 10.45 2.76 8.05
CA GLY A 176 11.42 1.68 7.91
C GLY A 176 12.82 2.17 7.54
N VAL A 177 12.92 3.08 6.56
CA VAL A 177 14.20 3.72 6.17
C VAL A 177 14.80 4.46 7.34
N ALA A 178 14.02 5.30 8.04
CA ALA A 178 14.49 6.03 9.21
C ALA A 178 14.98 5.09 10.33
N GLY A 179 14.22 4.04 10.65
CA GLY A 179 14.60 3.05 11.67
C GLY A 179 15.88 2.29 11.31
N ASN A 180 16.02 1.85 10.06
CA ASN A 180 17.22 1.15 9.58
C ASN A 180 18.45 2.06 9.63
N VAL A 181 18.32 3.32 9.21
CA VAL A 181 19.41 4.31 9.27
C VAL A 181 19.83 4.56 10.72
N ARG A 182 18.87 4.77 11.63
CA ARG A 182 19.18 4.96 13.06
C ARG A 182 19.97 3.79 13.63
N ARG A 183 19.56 2.55 13.32
CA ARG A 183 20.24 1.32 13.78
C ARG A 183 21.64 1.18 13.19
N THR A 184 21.78 1.29 11.87
CA THR A 184 23.09 1.16 11.20
C THR A 184 24.04 2.27 11.63
N TYR A 185 23.55 3.49 11.82
CA TYR A 185 24.35 4.60 12.33
C TYR A 185 24.88 4.31 13.75
N GLN A 186 24.04 3.81 14.67
CA GLN A 186 24.49 3.43 16.02
C GLN A 186 25.51 2.27 15.99
N ASN A 187 25.31 1.29 15.10
CA ASN A 187 26.28 0.21 14.89
C ASN A 187 27.63 0.75 14.37
N ALA A 188 27.61 1.73 13.46
CA ALA A 188 28.82 2.37 12.94
C ALA A 188 29.58 3.13 14.03
N VAL A 189 28.87 3.93 14.85
CA VAL A 189 29.47 4.63 16.00
C VAL A 189 30.08 3.64 17.00
N THR A 190 29.37 2.55 17.31
CA THR A 190 29.88 1.51 18.22
C THR A 190 31.10 0.80 17.64
N ALA A 191 31.13 0.55 16.32
CA ALA A 191 32.29 -0.03 15.66
C ALA A 191 33.52 0.90 15.74
N GLU A 192 33.32 2.22 15.56
CA GLU A 192 34.40 3.22 15.70
C GLU A 192 34.93 3.26 17.16
N GLU A 193 34.03 3.25 18.16
CA GLU A 193 34.43 3.18 19.58
C GLU A 193 35.15 1.85 19.92
N THR A 194 34.73 0.75 19.30
CA THR A 194 35.36 -0.57 19.49
C THR A 194 36.75 -0.62 18.86
N ALA A 195 36.93 -0.01 17.68
CA ALA A 195 38.24 0.11 17.04
C ALA A 195 39.20 0.98 17.85
N ASP A 196 38.73 2.10 18.42
CA ASP A 196 39.54 2.92 19.35
C ASP A 196 39.91 2.14 20.63
N LEU A 197 38.97 1.37 21.19
CA LEU A 197 39.26 0.51 22.35
C LEU A 197 40.32 -0.56 22.00
N ALA A 198 40.22 -1.18 20.83
CA ALA A 198 41.19 -2.18 20.36
C ALA A 198 42.58 -1.57 20.13
N ASP A 199 42.67 -0.39 19.51
CA ASP A 199 43.95 0.33 19.33
C ASP A 199 44.58 0.72 20.67
N ARG A 200 43.79 1.20 21.64
CA ARG A 200 44.30 1.47 22.99
C ARG A 200 44.76 0.19 23.70
N ASN A 201 44.15 -0.96 23.42
CA ASN A 201 44.58 -2.25 23.95
C ASN A 201 45.93 -2.69 23.34
N THR A 202 46.15 -2.50 22.04
CA THR A 202 47.44 -2.83 21.40
C THR A 202 48.58 -2.04 22.03
N LYS A 203 48.38 -0.73 22.28
CA LYS A 203 49.37 0.14 22.94
C LYS A 203 49.70 -0.35 24.35
N ARG A 204 48.67 -0.69 25.14
CA ARG A 204 48.86 -1.23 26.51
C ARG A 204 49.57 -2.58 26.54
N ALA A 205 49.27 -3.47 25.58
CA ALA A 205 49.93 -4.76 25.48
C ALA A 205 51.43 -4.59 25.18
N HIS A 206 51.80 -3.66 24.30
CA HIS A 206 53.20 -3.30 24.05
C HIS A 206 53.90 -2.72 25.28
N GLU A 207 53.24 -1.79 25.99
CA GLU A 207 53.76 -1.25 27.26
C GLU A 207 54.02 -2.35 28.30
N LEU A 208 53.15 -3.37 28.35
CA LEU A 208 53.33 -4.51 29.24
C LEU A 208 54.56 -5.37 28.86
N VAL A 209 54.78 -5.60 27.56
CA VAL A 209 56.00 -6.28 27.06
C VAL A 209 57.25 -5.53 27.51
N ASP A 210 57.28 -4.21 27.35
CA ASP A 210 58.42 -3.37 27.74
C ASP A 210 58.63 -3.35 29.26
N MET A 211 57.55 -3.33 30.04
CA MET A 211 57.60 -3.42 31.50
C MET A 211 58.21 -4.73 31.98
N VAL A 212 57.80 -5.87 31.39
CA VAL A 212 58.33 -7.20 31.74
C VAL A 212 59.81 -7.31 31.33
N ARG A 213 60.18 -6.83 30.15
CA ARG A 213 61.58 -6.82 29.67
C ARG A 213 62.50 -5.95 30.52
N GLY A 214 62.02 -4.81 31.00
CA GLY A 214 62.80 -3.87 31.81
C GLY A 214 63.15 -4.39 33.21
N ARG A 215 62.50 -5.45 33.67
CA ARG A 215 62.67 -5.99 35.02
C ARG A 215 63.95 -6.82 35.14
N LYS A 216 64.96 -6.28 35.83
CA LYS A 216 66.26 -6.97 36.09
C LYS A 216 66.19 -8.08 37.15
N SER A 217 65.00 -8.60 37.47
CA SER A 217 64.83 -9.64 38.49
C SER A 217 65.16 -11.03 37.93
N PRO A 218 65.71 -11.98 38.73
CA PRO A 218 65.87 -13.39 38.35
C PRO A 218 64.56 -14.10 37.97
N SER A 219 63.41 -13.48 38.24
CA SER A 219 62.07 -14.00 37.99
C SER A 219 61.43 -13.55 36.66
N ALA A 220 62.09 -12.71 35.85
CA ALA A 220 61.63 -12.42 34.49
C ALA A 220 62.02 -13.58 33.58
N SER A 221 61.13 -14.57 33.44
CA SER A 221 61.37 -15.73 32.60
C SER A 221 61.29 -15.33 31.12
N PRO A 222 62.13 -15.90 30.21
CA PRO A 222 61.91 -15.77 28.77
C PRO A 222 60.48 -16.13 28.36
N LEU A 223 59.87 -17.11 29.06
CA LEU A 223 58.48 -17.50 28.86
C LEU A 223 57.49 -16.36 29.15
N ASP A 224 57.73 -15.55 30.19
CA ASP A 224 56.82 -14.43 30.53
C ASP A 224 56.81 -13.39 29.41
N VAL A 225 57.99 -13.10 28.84
CA VAL A 225 58.12 -12.18 27.70
C VAL A 225 57.41 -12.74 26.47
N ASP A 226 57.61 -14.02 26.16
CA ASP A 226 56.97 -14.68 25.02
C ASP A 226 55.43 -14.71 25.15
N MET A 227 54.92 -14.90 26.36
CA MET A 227 53.48 -14.83 26.65
C MET A 227 52.90 -13.42 26.41
N MET A 228 53.59 -12.36 26.88
CA MET A 228 53.14 -10.98 26.63
C MET A 228 53.21 -10.62 25.14
N LEU A 229 54.25 -11.10 24.44
CA LEU A 229 54.36 -10.91 22.99
C LEU A 229 53.21 -11.57 22.24
N GLY A 230 52.83 -12.79 22.64
CA GLY A 230 51.65 -13.47 22.07
C GLY A 230 50.36 -12.68 22.28
N ASP A 231 50.18 -12.05 23.45
CA ASP A 231 49.03 -11.20 23.71
C ASP A 231 49.03 -9.91 22.87
N ALA A 232 50.19 -9.26 22.74
CA ALA A 232 50.33 -8.08 21.88
C ALA A 232 49.99 -8.38 20.42
N MET A 233 50.46 -9.52 19.88
CA MET A 233 50.10 -9.98 18.53
C MET A 233 48.60 -10.24 18.39
N GLN A 234 47.96 -10.80 19.42
CA GLN A 234 46.51 -11.02 19.41
C GLN A 234 45.74 -9.69 19.46
N ALA A 235 46.22 -8.72 20.24
CA ALA A 235 45.64 -7.39 20.32
C ALA A 235 45.73 -6.67 18.95
N GLU A 236 46.87 -6.75 18.26
CA GLU A 236 47.04 -6.23 16.90
C GLU A 236 46.04 -6.81 15.91
N LEU A 237 45.86 -8.14 15.92
CA LEU A 237 44.88 -8.80 15.06
C LEU A 237 43.45 -8.34 15.37
N SER A 238 43.10 -8.18 16.66
CA SER A 238 41.78 -7.68 17.06
C SER A 238 41.52 -6.25 16.60
N ALA A 239 42.54 -5.38 16.64
CA ALA A 239 42.44 -4.01 16.14
C ALA A 239 42.27 -3.96 14.61
N GLN A 240 42.98 -4.82 13.88
CA GLN A 240 42.78 -4.96 12.43
C GLN A 240 41.36 -5.42 12.08
N GLY A 241 40.81 -6.39 12.84
CA GLY A 241 39.42 -6.82 12.69
C GLY A 241 38.43 -5.69 12.92
N ALA A 242 38.58 -4.94 14.02
CA ALA A 242 37.71 -3.82 14.35
C ALA A 242 37.72 -2.70 13.28
N LEU A 243 38.87 -2.44 12.64
CA LEU A 243 38.94 -1.48 11.52
C LEU A 243 38.16 -1.95 10.28
N VAL A 244 38.14 -3.25 10.00
CA VAL A 244 37.33 -3.81 8.93
C VAL A 244 35.84 -3.66 9.27
N ASP A 245 35.44 -3.90 10.51
CA ASP A 245 34.05 -3.74 10.95
C ASP A 245 33.56 -2.29 10.80
N VAL A 246 34.42 -1.31 11.10
CA VAL A 246 34.14 0.12 10.83
C VAL A 246 33.87 0.35 9.34
N ALA A 247 34.73 -0.18 8.45
CA ALA A 247 34.55 -0.02 7.02
C ALA A 247 33.23 -0.63 6.53
N VAL A 248 32.87 -1.83 7.01
CA VAL A 248 31.62 -2.52 6.67
C VAL A 248 30.41 -1.69 7.12
N MET A 249 30.38 -1.24 8.37
CA MET A 249 29.24 -0.45 8.89
C MET A 249 29.09 0.90 8.15
N ARG A 250 30.20 1.56 7.80
CA ARG A 250 30.16 2.80 6.99
C ARG A 250 29.62 2.55 5.58
N HIS A 251 29.93 1.41 4.96
CA HIS A 251 29.38 1.04 3.65
C HIS A 251 27.89 0.70 3.71
N GLU A 252 27.45 0.01 4.76
CA GLU A 252 26.03 -0.24 5.00
C GLU A 252 25.25 1.08 5.19
N LEU A 253 25.81 2.03 5.94
CA LEU A 253 25.22 3.35 6.10
C LEU A 253 25.14 4.09 4.76
N ALA A 254 26.23 4.13 3.99
CA ALA A 254 26.26 4.76 2.66
C ALA A 254 25.17 4.19 1.73
N LYS A 255 24.97 2.87 1.75
CA LYS A 255 23.91 2.19 0.99
C LYS A 255 22.52 2.69 1.37
N LEU A 256 22.21 2.80 2.66
CA LEU A 256 20.91 3.29 3.14
C LEU A 256 20.68 4.77 2.80
N LEU A 257 21.74 5.57 2.81
CA LEU A 257 21.73 6.96 2.36
C LEU A 257 21.65 7.09 0.83
N SER A 258 21.70 5.97 0.08
CA SER A 258 21.81 5.93 -1.39
C SER A 258 23.00 6.72 -1.93
N LEU A 259 24.13 6.63 -1.23
CA LEU A 259 25.43 7.17 -1.63
C LEU A 259 26.28 6.04 -2.23
N GLY A 260 27.20 6.39 -3.14
CA GLY A 260 28.18 5.42 -3.65
C GLY A 260 29.16 4.95 -2.58
N MET A 261 29.65 5.89 -1.78
CA MET A 261 30.52 5.65 -0.62
C MET A 261 30.39 6.82 0.36
N LEU A 262 30.59 6.56 1.64
CA LEU A 262 30.74 7.62 2.64
C LEU A 262 32.21 8.04 2.65
N PRO A 263 32.54 9.32 2.45
CA PRO A 263 33.94 9.78 2.50
C PRO A 263 34.58 9.48 3.87
N ASP A 264 35.88 9.18 3.87
CA ASP A 264 36.61 8.78 5.09
C ASP A 264 36.77 9.93 6.10
N ASP A 265 36.66 11.18 5.63
CA ASP A 265 36.75 12.40 6.44
C ASP A 265 35.46 12.75 7.17
N VAL A 266 34.33 12.11 6.85
CA VAL A 266 33.06 12.33 7.56
C VAL A 266 33.13 11.67 8.94
N CYS A 267 33.11 12.51 9.97
CA CYS A 267 33.09 12.08 11.37
C CYS A 267 31.65 11.83 11.84
N LEU A 268 31.39 10.66 12.43
CA LEU A 268 30.12 10.39 13.12
C LEU A 268 30.21 11.03 14.51
N THR A 269 29.40 12.06 14.76
CA THR A 269 29.61 12.95 15.92
C THR A 269 28.98 12.44 17.21
N ASP A 270 28.00 11.54 17.09
CA ASP A 270 27.30 11.02 18.26
C ASP A 270 28.14 9.98 19.01
N ARG A 271 27.82 9.79 20.29
CA ARG A 271 28.41 8.75 21.14
C ARG A 271 27.37 7.71 21.49
N VAL A 272 27.84 6.50 21.83
CA VAL A 272 26.94 5.46 22.31
C VAL A 272 26.25 5.93 23.60
N HIS A 273 24.94 6.15 23.53
CA HIS A 273 24.13 6.67 24.62
C HIS A 273 23.68 5.56 25.59
N ASP A 274 23.57 5.89 26.88
CA ASP A 274 22.95 5.02 27.88
C ASP A 274 21.45 5.36 27.97
N PRO A 275 20.55 4.49 27.46
CA PRO A 275 19.12 4.78 27.44
C PRO A 275 18.46 4.69 28.81
N GLY A 276 19.16 4.20 29.84
CA GLY A 276 18.61 4.03 31.18
C GLY A 276 17.59 2.89 31.32
N PRO A 277 16.79 2.90 32.39
CA PRO A 277 15.80 1.86 32.66
C PRO A 277 14.53 2.04 31.80
N VAL A 278 13.89 0.92 31.46
CA VAL A 278 12.61 0.91 30.73
C VAL A 278 11.54 1.69 31.52
N PRO A 279 10.92 2.75 30.95
CA PRO A 279 10.06 3.65 31.72
C PRO A 279 8.58 3.22 31.82
N LEU A 280 8.17 2.10 31.18
CA LEU A 280 6.80 1.59 31.19
C LEU A 280 6.73 0.09 31.50
N SER A 281 5.59 -0.37 32.01
CA SER A 281 5.29 -1.79 32.19
C SER A 281 4.81 -2.45 30.91
N ALA A 282 4.96 -3.78 30.82
CA ALA A 282 4.53 -4.56 29.65
C ALA A 282 3.03 -4.38 29.34
N ASP A 283 2.16 -4.43 30.36
CA ASP A 283 0.71 -4.27 30.17
C ASP A 283 0.35 -2.88 29.60
N LYS A 284 1.04 -1.83 30.08
CA LYS A 284 0.86 -0.47 29.57
C LYS A 284 1.37 -0.35 28.13
N ALA A 285 2.49 -1.00 27.80
CA ALA A 285 3.03 -1.05 26.44
C ALA A 285 2.00 -1.64 25.46
N ILE A 286 1.38 -2.77 25.83
CA ILE A 286 0.35 -3.46 25.02
C ILE A 286 -0.88 -2.57 24.85
N ALA A 287 -1.35 -1.91 25.91
CA ALA A 287 -2.51 -1.03 25.85
C ALA A 287 -2.28 0.18 24.92
N VAL A 288 -1.11 0.83 25.02
CA VAL A 288 -0.72 1.95 24.13
C VAL A 288 -0.65 1.48 22.68
N ALA A 289 -0.02 0.33 22.42
CA ALA A 289 0.10 -0.19 21.07
C ALA A 289 -1.26 -0.51 20.44
N ARG A 290 -2.18 -1.13 21.17
CA ARG A 290 -3.54 -1.37 20.66
C ARG A 290 -4.27 -0.09 20.26
N ALA A 291 -4.01 1.01 20.95
CA ALA A 291 -4.64 2.30 20.68
C ALA A 291 -3.95 3.10 19.55
N LYS A 292 -2.62 3.06 19.45
CA LYS A 292 -1.83 3.99 18.62
C LYS A 292 -1.10 3.35 17.43
N ARG A 293 -0.93 2.02 17.40
CA ARG A 293 -0.11 1.37 16.37
C ARG A 293 -0.79 1.42 15.00
N VAL A 294 -0.04 1.88 14.01
CA VAL A 294 -0.55 2.20 12.66
C VAL A 294 -0.97 0.96 11.88
N ASP A 295 -0.30 -0.17 12.07
CA ASP A 295 -0.63 -1.43 11.39
C ASP A 295 -1.97 -2.03 11.88
N LEU A 296 -2.30 -1.92 13.16
CA LEU A 296 -3.62 -2.29 13.70
C LEU A 296 -4.72 -1.37 13.14
N GLN A 297 -4.45 -0.07 13.00
CA GLN A 297 -5.37 0.87 12.34
C GLN A 297 -5.55 0.53 10.86
N ALA A 298 -4.46 0.20 10.16
CA ALA A 298 -4.49 -0.22 8.76
C ALA A 298 -5.26 -1.54 8.57
N ALA A 299 -5.09 -2.50 9.47
CA ALA A 299 -5.87 -3.74 9.48
C ALA A 299 -7.36 -3.47 9.74
N GLY A 300 -7.68 -2.50 10.62
CA GLY A 300 -9.05 -1.99 10.78
C GLY A 300 -9.62 -1.44 9.48
N LYS A 301 -8.86 -0.59 8.78
CA LYS A 301 -9.26 -0.04 7.47
C LYS A 301 -9.39 -1.10 6.38
N ALA A 302 -8.58 -2.15 6.40
CA ALA A 302 -8.72 -3.27 5.48
C ALA A 302 -10.05 -4.04 5.70
N VAL A 303 -10.49 -4.19 6.96
CA VAL A 303 -11.80 -4.74 7.29
C VAL A 303 -12.93 -3.84 6.76
N ASP A 304 -12.81 -2.52 6.94
CA ASP A 304 -13.78 -1.56 6.40
C ASP A 304 -13.84 -1.60 4.86
N ALA A 305 -12.69 -1.71 4.19
CA ALA A 305 -12.59 -1.78 2.73
C ALA A 305 -13.25 -3.05 2.17
N THR A 306 -13.03 -4.21 2.80
CA THR A 306 -13.72 -5.45 2.40
C THR A 306 -15.24 -5.37 2.61
N GLN A 307 -15.68 -4.69 3.67
CA GLN A 307 -17.10 -4.42 3.91
C GLN A 307 -17.70 -3.50 2.84
N ALA A 308 -16.97 -2.48 2.40
CA ALA A 308 -17.35 -1.62 1.27
C ALA A 308 -17.41 -2.43 -0.05
N GLN A 309 -16.50 -3.37 -0.27
CA GLN A 309 -16.52 -4.26 -1.43
C GLN A 309 -17.76 -5.14 -1.46
N ILE A 310 -18.23 -5.65 -0.31
CA ILE A 310 -19.49 -6.42 -0.25
C ILE A 310 -20.67 -5.55 -0.73
N LYS A 311 -20.78 -4.32 -0.23
CA LYS A 311 -21.82 -3.37 -0.67
C LYS A 311 -21.71 -3.10 -2.18
N ALA A 312 -20.48 -3.02 -2.69
CA ALA A 312 -20.23 -2.81 -4.10
C ALA A 312 -20.69 -3.99 -4.97
N GLU A 313 -20.43 -5.24 -4.55
CA GLU A 313 -20.88 -6.42 -5.30
C GLU A 313 -22.41 -6.57 -5.32
N TYR A 314 -23.10 -6.17 -4.24
CA TYR A 314 -24.56 -6.21 -4.16
C TYR A 314 -25.26 -5.25 -5.14
N MET A 315 -24.61 -4.17 -5.53
CA MET A 315 -25.18 -3.13 -6.39
C MET A 315 -24.94 -3.37 -7.88
N LYS A 316 -24.21 -4.43 -8.26
CA LYS A 316 -24.00 -4.84 -9.66
C LYS A 316 -25.19 -5.60 -10.26
N ILE A 317 -26.41 -5.24 -9.86
CA ILE A 317 -27.67 -5.92 -10.25
C ILE A 317 -27.95 -5.73 -11.75
N LEU A 318 -27.62 -4.56 -12.30
CA LEU A 318 -27.73 -4.23 -13.73
C LEU A 318 -26.32 -4.00 -14.29
N PRO A 319 -25.65 -5.04 -14.82
CA PRO A 319 -24.26 -4.97 -15.24
C PRO A 319 -24.06 -4.11 -16.49
N GLY A 320 -25.08 -3.99 -17.34
CA GLY A 320 -25.02 -3.18 -18.55
C GLY A 320 -26.37 -2.57 -18.88
N PHE A 321 -26.39 -1.25 -19.00
CA PHE A 321 -27.52 -0.48 -19.50
C PHE A 321 -26.96 0.52 -20.49
N SER A 322 -27.26 0.34 -21.78
CA SER A 322 -26.78 1.23 -22.83
C SER A 322 -27.93 1.87 -23.57
N LEU A 323 -27.80 3.16 -23.82
CA LEU A 323 -28.73 3.96 -24.60
C LEU A 323 -28.00 4.46 -25.83
N GLY A 324 -28.66 4.41 -26.98
CA GLY A 324 -28.02 4.66 -28.26
C GLY A 324 -28.97 5.06 -29.37
N LEU A 325 -28.39 5.17 -30.56
CA LEU A 325 -29.10 5.35 -31.82
C LEU A 325 -28.62 4.28 -32.80
N ASP A 326 -29.54 3.71 -33.57
CA ASP A 326 -29.24 2.80 -34.66
C ASP A 326 -29.64 3.42 -36.02
N MET A 327 -28.90 3.05 -37.05
CA MET A 327 -29.11 3.46 -38.42
C MET A 327 -28.99 2.25 -39.35
N GLU A 328 -30.00 2.02 -40.16
CA GLU A 328 -30.05 0.96 -41.16
C GLU A 328 -30.20 1.57 -42.55
N ARG A 329 -29.40 1.09 -43.51
CA ARG A 329 -29.48 1.48 -44.92
C ARG A 329 -29.62 0.20 -45.77
N GLU A 330 -30.82 -0.01 -46.30
CA GLU A 330 -31.12 -1.08 -47.25
C GLU A 330 -30.71 -0.64 -48.67
N PRO A 331 -30.02 -1.49 -49.45
CA PRO A 331 -29.79 -1.23 -50.86
C PRO A 331 -30.91 -1.83 -51.70
N GLN A 332 -31.33 -1.10 -52.72
CA GLN A 332 -32.42 -1.50 -53.60
C GLN A 332 -32.11 -2.80 -54.35
N VAL A 333 -33.06 -3.73 -54.32
CA VAL A 333 -33.08 -4.91 -55.19
C VAL A 333 -33.50 -4.45 -56.59
N PRO A 334 -32.74 -4.75 -57.67
CA PRO A 334 -33.21 -4.49 -59.03
C PRO A 334 -34.53 -5.23 -59.28
N GLU A 335 -35.58 -4.52 -59.70
CA GLU A 335 -36.88 -5.10 -60.07
C GLU A 335 -36.75 -5.94 -61.35
N ASP A 336 -36.31 -7.20 -61.24
CA ASP A 336 -36.58 -8.21 -62.26
C ASP A 336 -37.50 -9.28 -61.67
N GLY A 337 -38.76 -9.22 -62.10
CA GLY A 337 -39.86 -9.99 -61.55
C GLY A 337 -39.69 -11.49 -61.79
N LYS A 338 -39.22 -12.22 -60.76
CA LYS A 338 -39.48 -13.65 -60.52
C LYS A 338 -38.90 -14.06 -59.15
N GLY A 339 -39.58 -13.71 -58.07
CA GLY A 339 -39.13 -14.13 -56.73
C GLY A 339 -39.97 -13.69 -55.53
N ARG A 340 -41.26 -13.39 -55.71
CA ARG A 340 -42.13 -12.83 -54.63
C ARG A 340 -42.58 -13.82 -53.54
N LEU A 341 -41.96 -14.99 -53.41
CA LEU A 341 -42.40 -16.03 -52.46
C LEU A 341 -41.39 -16.38 -51.36
N ALA A 342 -40.21 -15.77 -51.33
CA ALA A 342 -39.22 -16.02 -50.27
C ALA A 342 -39.24 -14.97 -49.14
N THR A 343 -39.72 -13.76 -49.38
CA THR A 343 -39.33 -12.60 -48.56
C THR A 343 -40.09 -12.43 -47.24
N ILE A 344 -41.21 -13.13 -47.02
CA ILE A 344 -41.96 -13.00 -45.75
C ILE A 344 -41.39 -13.93 -44.65
N ARG A 345 -40.64 -14.98 -45.03
CA ARG A 345 -40.04 -15.90 -44.05
C ARG A 345 -38.70 -15.41 -43.51
N ASP A 346 -38.02 -14.51 -44.21
CA ASP A 346 -36.66 -14.07 -43.86
C ASP A 346 -36.62 -12.76 -43.04
N SER A 347 -37.68 -11.95 -43.06
CA SER A 347 -37.76 -10.71 -42.26
C SER A 347 -38.00 -10.94 -40.76
N VAL A 348 -38.40 -12.14 -40.35
CA VAL A 348 -38.51 -12.51 -38.93
C VAL A 348 -37.19 -13.08 -38.38
N ARG A 349 -36.24 -13.44 -39.27
CA ARG A 349 -34.88 -13.85 -38.89
C ARG A 349 -33.89 -12.68 -38.80
N SER A 350 -34.29 -11.46 -39.17
CA SER A 350 -33.38 -10.30 -39.23
C SER A 350 -33.18 -9.55 -37.90
N SER A 351 -33.88 -9.90 -36.82
CA SER A 351 -33.79 -9.16 -35.54
C SER A 351 -32.63 -9.57 -34.60
N LEU A 352 -31.69 -10.40 -35.07
CA LEU A 352 -30.58 -10.89 -34.23
C LEU A 352 -29.23 -10.40 -34.78
N PHE A 353 -28.97 -9.12 -34.59
CA PHE A 353 -27.63 -8.55 -34.72
C PHE A 353 -26.74 -9.08 -33.58
N SER A 354 -25.96 -10.10 -33.89
CA SER A 354 -25.37 -11.06 -32.94
C SER A 354 -24.20 -10.53 -32.08
N GLN A 355 -24.09 -9.23 -31.82
CA GLN A 355 -23.14 -8.70 -30.84
C GLN A 355 -23.66 -7.50 -30.01
N ALA A 356 -24.85 -6.97 -30.32
CA ALA A 356 -25.50 -5.96 -29.49
C ALA A 356 -26.73 -6.59 -28.85
N THR A 357 -26.61 -6.99 -27.58
CA THR A 357 -27.73 -7.48 -26.76
C THR A 357 -28.66 -6.31 -26.42
N GLY A 358 -29.46 -5.87 -27.38
CA GLY A 358 -30.49 -4.85 -27.19
C GLY A 358 -31.78 -5.20 -27.93
N LEU A 359 -32.91 -4.82 -27.32
CA LEU A 359 -34.21 -4.90 -27.96
C LEU A 359 -34.35 -3.64 -28.84
N PRO A 360 -34.45 -3.75 -30.17
CA PRO A 360 -34.78 -2.60 -30.99
C PRO A 360 -36.19 -2.14 -30.63
N LEU A 361 -36.31 -0.97 -30.00
CA LEU A 361 -37.60 -0.32 -29.84
C LEU A 361 -37.95 0.30 -31.19
N SER A 362 -39.03 -0.18 -31.78
CA SER A 362 -39.58 0.21 -33.08
C SER A 362 -39.43 1.72 -33.34
N GLY A 363 -38.60 2.07 -34.34
CA GLY A 363 -38.32 3.45 -34.71
C GLY A 363 -39.53 4.14 -35.34
N MET A 364 -39.64 5.46 -35.14
CA MET A 364 -40.48 6.31 -35.97
C MET A 364 -39.85 6.37 -37.37
N SER A 365 -40.39 5.61 -38.33
CA SER A 365 -39.99 5.75 -39.72
C SER A 365 -40.41 7.14 -40.23
N ARG A 366 -39.43 7.96 -40.59
CA ARG A 366 -39.67 9.09 -41.49
C ARG A 366 -39.34 8.60 -42.89
N THR A 367 -40.38 8.19 -43.61
CA THR A 367 -40.30 7.95 -45.05
C THR A 367 -40.00 9.28 -45.74
N ALA A 368 -38.73 9.53 -46.05
CA ALA A 368 -38.36 10.52 -47.04
C ALA A 368 -38.52 9.90 -48.44
N GLU A 369 -38.95 10.70 -49.40
CA GLU A 369 -39.19 10.34 -50.81
C GLU A 369 -38.02 9.61 -51.50
N PRO A 370 -38.27 8.90 -52.62
CA PRO A 370 -37.67 7.61 -52.91
C PRO A 370 -36.33 7.72 -53.65
N GLU A 371 -35.22 7.94 -52.93
CA GLU A 371 -33.88 7.64 -53.49
C GLU A 371 -32.86 6.99 -52.51
N GLU A 372 -33.11 6.93 -51.20
CA GLU A 372 -32.26 6.17 -50.25
C GLU A 372 -33.04 5.97 -48.94
N GLU A 373 -33.43 4.74 -48.60
CA GLU A 373 -34.20 4.46 -47.37
C GLU A 373 -33.22 4.27 -46.20
N VAL A 374 -32.90 5.36 -45.52
CA VAL A 374 -32.13 5.35 -44.27
C VAL A 374 -33.11 5.41 -43.10
N THR A 375 -33.15 4.34 -42.31
CA THR A 375 -33.97 4.28 -41.08
C THR A 375 -33.09 4.64 -39.88
N LEU A 376 -33.55 5.54 -39.01
CA LEU A 376 -32.86 5.95 -37.78
C LEU A 376 -33.78 5.73 -36.58
N GLY A 377 -33.31 4.99 -35.57
CA GLY A 377 -34.08 4.60 -34.40
C GLY A 377 -33.36 4.79 -33.06
N PRO A 378 -34.07 4.73 -31.93
CA PRO A 378 -33.48 4.66 -30.60
C PRO A 378 -33.07 3.21 -30.26
N LEU A 379 -31.85 3.03 -29.76
CA LEU A 379 -31.33 1.74 -29.31
C LEU A 379 -31.35 1.66 -27.77
N LEU A 380 -31.99 0.63 -27.24
CA LEU A 380 -31.96 0.31 -25.81
C LEU A 380 -31.36 -1.09 -25.61
N ALA A 381 -30.21 -1.17 -24.95
CA ALA A 381 -29.55 -2.42 -24.63
C ALA A 381 -29.48 -2.63 -23.13
N ILE A 382 -30.18 -3.65 -22.63
CA ILE A 382 -30.18 -4.04 -21.23
C ILE A 382 -29.54 -5.42 -21.12
N THR A 383 -28.48 -5.52 -20.35
CA THR A 383 -27.87 -6.81 -20.02
C THR A 383 -28.56 -7.37 -18.79
N LEU A 384 -29.41 -8.37 -19.00
CA LEU A 384 -30.12 -9.07 -17.93
C LEU A 384 -29.27 -10.26 -17.45
N PRO A 385 -28.83 -10.28 -16.17
CA PRO A 385 -28.09 -11.40 -15.62
C PRO A 385 -29.02 -12.58 -15.31
N ILE A 386 -29.25 -13.46 -16.29
CA ILE A 386 -30.10 -14.66 -16.10
C ILE A 386 -29.32 -15.80 -15.45
N PHE A 387 -28.11 -16.08 -15.95
CA PHE A 387 -27.28 -17.19 -15.47
C PHE A 387 -26.26 -16.75 -14.40
N ASP A 388 -25.66 -15.57 -14.57
CA ASP A 388 -24.67 -15.02 -13.63
C ASP A 388 -25.26 -13.84 -12.85
N GLN A 389 -25.89 -14.13 -11.72
CA GLN A 389 -26.48 -13.15 -10.80
C GLN A 389 -25.45 -12.55 -9.83
N ASN A 390 -24.14 -12.66 -10.12
CA ASN A 390 -23.05 -12.18 -9.27
C ASN A 390 -22.95 -12.86 -7.88
N LEU A 391 -23.70 -13.96 -7.64
CA LEU A 391 -23.74 -14.65 -6.34
C LEU A 391 -22.36 -15.16 -5.90
N ALA A 392 -21.56 -15.64 -6.85
CA ALA A 392 -20.20 -16.11 -6.59
C ALA A 392 -19.27 -14.98 -6.14
N GLN A 393 -19.38 -13.78 -6.74
CA GLN A 393 -18.55 -12.64 -6.33
C GLN A 393 -18.98 -12.07 -4.98
N ILE A 394 -20.29 -12.07 -4.68
CA ILE A 394 -20.80 -11.69 -3.35
C ILE A 394 -20.28 -12.67 -2.29
N ALA A 395 -20.37 -13.98 -2.55
CA ALA A 395 -19.83 -15.00 -1.64
C ALA A 395 -18.32 -14.84 -1.44
N LYS A 396 -17.58 -14.59 -2.52
CA LYS A 396 -16.14 -14.28 -2.48
C LYS A 396 -15.86 -13.04 -1.62
N ALA A 397 -16.58 -11.94 -1.82
CA ALA A 397 -16.39 -10.70 -1.05
C ALA A 397 -16.67 -10.91 0.45
N LYS A 398 -17.69 -11.71 0.80
CA LYS A 398 -17.96 -12.09 2.20
C LYS A 398 -16.83 -12.91 2.81
N LEU A 399 -16.31 -13.90 2.09
CA LEU A 399 -15.17 -14.71 2.56
C LEU A 399 -13.91 -13.87 2.72
N LEU A 400 -13.66 -12.92 1.82
CA LEU A 400 -12.55 -11.97 1.93
C LEU A 400 -12.69 -11.05 3.15
N HIS A 401 -13.92 -10.65 3.51
CA HIS A 401 -14.17 -9.88 4.73
C HIS A 401 -13.89 -10.70 6.00
N GLU A 402 -14.43 -11.92 6.08
CA GLU A 402 -14.14 -12.84 7.19
C GLU A 402 -12.63 -13.11 7.32
N GLN A 403 -11.94 -13.30 6.18
CA GLN A 403 -10.49 -13.44 6.15
C GLN A 403 -9.80 -12.19 6.73
N ALA A 404 -10.20 -10.99 6.34
CA ALA A 404 -9.63 -9.74 6.85
C ALA A 404 -9.86 -9.57 8.35
N VAL A 405 -11.04 -9.93 8.86
CA VAL A 405 -11.35 -9.92 10.31
C VAL A 405 -10.41 -10.87 11.06
N LYS A 406 -10.23 -12.10 10.57
CA LYS A 406 -9.32 -13.07 11.21
C LYS A 406 -7.85 -12.66 11.12
N GLN A 407 -7.44 -12.00 10.05
CA GLN A 407 -6.11 -11.41 9.95
C GLN A 407 -5.90 -10.29 10.97
N ARG A 408 -6.91 -9.44 11.22
CA ARG A 408 -6.86 -8.41 12.26
C ARG A 408 -6.75 -9.01 13.66
N GLU A 409 -7.59 -10.00 13.99
CA GLU A 409 -7.56 -10.71 15.28
C GLU A 409 -6.18 -11.35 15.53
N MET A 410 -5.62 -12.01 14.50
CA MET A 410 -4.28 -12.60 14.58
C MET A 410 -3.20 -11.54 14.78
N LEU A 411 -3.28 -10.42 14.05
CA LEU A 411 -2.34 -9.32 14.19
C LEU A 411 -2.39 -8.74 15.62
N GLU A 412 -3.57 -8.51 16.18
CA GLU A 412 -3.73 -8.01 17.55
C GLU A 412 -3.12 -8.95 18.59
N ALA A 413 -3.32 -10.26 18.44
CA ALA A 413 -2.70 -11.27 19.31
C ALA A 413 -1.17 -11.26 19.18
N ASN A 414 -0.64 -11.24 17.95
CA ASN A 414 0.79 -11.21 17.68
C ASN A 414 1.44 -9.95 18.26
N VAL A 415 0.82 -8.78 18.10
CA VAL A 415 1.30 -7.51 18.68
C VAL A 415 1.47 -7.63 20.19
N GLY A 416 0.51 -8.26 20.89
CA GLY A 416 0.61 -8.51 22.32
C GLY A 416 1.80 -9.39 22.71
N HIS A 417 2.04 -10.48 21.97
CA HIS A 417 3.18 -11.37 22.19
C HIS A 417 4.52 -10.70 21.88
N ASP A 418 4.62 -10.00 20.75
CA ASP A 418 5.83 -9.29 20.33
C ASP A 418 6.21 -8.22 21.35
N LEU A 419 5.25 -7.44 21.85
CA LEU A 419 5.51 -6.43 22.87
C LEU A 419 6.00 -7.01 24.18
N ALA A 420 5.44 -8.14 24.62
CA ALA A 420 5.92 -8.82 25.81
C ALA A 420 7.38 -9.27 25.65
N ILE A 421 7.74 -9.80 24.47
CA ILE A 421 9.11 -10.22 24.16
C ILE A 421 10.06 -9.02 24.11
N GLN A 422 9.68 -7.94 23.40
CA GLN A 422 10.54 -6.76 23.27
C GLN A 422 10.72 -6.04 24.59
N HIS A 423 9.67 -5.97 25.41
CA HIS A 423 9.75 -5.41 26.76
C HIS A 423 10.72 -6.21 27.64
N ALA A 424 10.61 -7.55 27.65
CA ALA A 424 11.52 -8.41 28.42
C ALA A 424 12.99 -8.28 27.95
N ARG A 425 13.22 -8.14 26.63
CA ARG A 425 14.56 -7.90 26.06
C ARG A 425 15.13 -6.56 26.48
N ALA A 426 14.33 -5.50 26.38
CA ALA A 426 14.70 -4.16 26.82
C ALA A 426 15.05 -4.14 28.31
N GLU A 427 14.22 -4.76 29.15
CA GLU A 427 14.46 -4.84 30.60
C GLU A 427 15.77 -5.58 30.92
N LEU A 428 16.02 -6.71 30.25
CA LEU A 428 17.26 -7.46 30.41
C LEU A 428 18.48 -6.65 29.94
N ALA A 429 18.39 -5.99 28.78
CA ALA A 429 19.49 -5.21 28.22
C ALA A 429 19.86 -4.02 29.12
N SER A 430 18.87 -3.25 29.61
CA SER A 430 19.09 -2.17 30.57
C SER A 430 19.70 -2.67 31.90
N ARG A 431 19.26 -3.83 32.40
CA ARG A 431 19.83 -4.43 33.62
C ARG A 431 21.29 -4.87 33.42
N ASN A 432 21.59 -5.47 32.28
CA ASN A 432 22.96 -5.89 31.94
C ASN A 432 23.88 -4.67 31.83
N LEU A 433 23.45 -3.63 31.12
CA LEU A 433 24.19 -2.36 31.03
C LEU A 433 24.50 -1.79 32.41
N ALA A 434 23.50 -1.68 33.28
CA ALA A 434 23.69 -1.21 34.65
C ALA A 434 24.66 -2.12 35.44
N PHE A 435 24.61 -3.44 35.25
CA PHE A 435 25.53 -4.37 35.90
C PHE A 435 26.99 -4.17 35.45
N TYR A 436 27.24 -4.06 34.14
CA TYR A 436 28.58 -3.82 33.60
C TYR A 436 29.14 -2.48 34.07
N ARG A 437 28.35 -1.41 33.96
CA ARG A 437 28.73 -0.04 34.31
C ARG A 437 28.96 0.15 35.81
N ASP A 438 28.03 -0.31 36.64
CA ASP A 438 27.99 0.04 38.07
C ASP A 438 28.70 -0.99 38.98
N LYS A 439 28.86 -2.24 38.50
CA LYS A 439 29.42 -3.34 39.32
C LYS A 439 30.69 -3.94 38.73
N LEU A 440 30.65 -4.43 37.48
CA LEU A 440 31.76 -5.20 36.93
C LEU A 440 32.98 -4.31 36.60
N LEU A 441 32.78 -3.24 35.83
CA LEU A 441 33.90 -2.39 35.38
C LEU A 441 34.67 -1.79 36.57
N PRO A 442 34.02 -1.17 37.59
CA PRO A 442 34.76 -0.65 38.74
C PRO A 442 35.49 -1.72 39.54
N GLN A 443 34.96 -2.96 39.58
CA GLN A 443 35.64 -4.06 40.28
C GLN A 443 36.87 -4.55 39.51
N VAL A 444 36.78 -4.66 38.19
CA VAL A 444 37.90 -5.10 37.36
C VAL A 444 38.99 -4.04 37.28
N GLU A 445 38.65 -2.74 37.27
CA GLU A 445 39.62 -1.65 37.37
C GLU A 445 40.41 -1.73 38.69
N ARG A 446 39.73 -1.90 39.82
CA ARG A 446 40.40 -2.11 41.12
C ARG A 446 41.29 -3.34 41.14
N ASN A 447 40.88 -4.43 40.48
CA ASN A 447 41.68 -5.65 40.39
C ASN A 447 42.96 -5.41 39.57
N LEU A 448 42.88 -4.66 38.46
CA LEU A 448 44.05 -4.30 37.68
C LEU A 448 45.00 -3.39 38.47
N ASP A 449 44.48 -2.39 39.17
CA ASP A 449 45.30 -1.48 39.97
C ASP A 449 46.05 -2.24 41.09
N ALA A 450 45.38 -3.16 41.77
CA ALA A 450 45.99 -4.02 42.78
C ALA A 450 47.04 -4.97 42.18
N ALA A 451 46.72 -5.60 41.04
CA ALA A 451 47.66 -6.48 40.34
C ALA A 451 48.90 -5.72 39.85
N ALA A 452 48.74 -4.49 39.36
CA ALA A 452 49.86 -3.66 38.93
C ALA A 452 50.78 -3.31 40.11
N ALA A 453 50.22 -2.93 41.26
CA ALA A 453 50.99 -2.64 42.47
C ALA A 453 51.73 -3.87 43.00
N ASP A 454 51.04 -5.01 43.14
CA ASP A 454 51.65 -6.25 43.63
C ASP A 454 52.69 -6.81 42.65
N TYR A 455 52.49 -6.61 41.35
CA TYR A 455 53.48 -6.98 40.33
C TYR A 455 54.74 -6.13 40.47
N GLN A 456 54.62 -4.80 40.63
CA GLN A 456 55.76 -3.91 40.84
C GLN A 456 56.56 -4.28 42.09
N GLU A 457 55.88 -4.69 43.17
CA GLU A 457 56.51 -5.17 44.40
C GLU A 457 57.07 -6.60 44.30
N GLY A 458 56.77 -7.32 43.22
CA GLY A 458 57.26 -8.68 42.97
C GLY A 458 56.53 -9.77 43.74
N LYS A 459 55.32 -9.47 44.23
CA LYS A 459 54.46 -10.41 44.95
C LYS A 459 53.73 -11.38 44.03
N ILE A 460 53.45 -10.98 42.79
CA ILE A 460 52.75 -11.80 41.78
C ILE A 460 53.57 -11.92 40.48
N GLN A 461 53.21 -12.91 39.66
CA GLN A 461 53.84 -13.18 38.37
C GLN A 461 53.25 -12.29 37.26
N ALA A 462 53.97 -12.15 36.14
CA ALA A 462 53.53 -11.31 35.01
C ALA A 462 52.21 -11.76 34.40
N ILE A 463 51.95 -13.08 34.39
CA ILE A 463 50.69 -13.64 33.88
C ILE A 463 49.46 -13.14 34.66
N THR A 464 49.57 -12.94 35.98
CA THR A 464 48.45 -12.43 36.78
C THR A 464 48.11 -10.99 36.43
N LEU A 465 49.13 -10.18 36.11
CA LEU A 465 48.92 -8.82 35.60
C LEU A 465 48.28 -8.83 34.21
N LEU A 466 48.74 -9.73 33.33
CA LEU A 466 48.15 -9.92 32.00
C LEU A 466 46.67 -10.33 32.08
N ASP A 467 46.33 -11.30 32.94
CA ASP A 467 44.95 -11.75 33.14
C ASP A 467 44.04 -10.62 33.65
N ALA A 468 44.56 -9.75 34.53
CA ALA A 468 43.85 -8.57 35.00
C ALA A 468 43.64 -7.52 33.89
N GLN A 469 44.62 -7.31 33.02
CA GLN A 469 44.48 -6.42 31.85
C GLN A 469 43.47 -6.96 30.84
N ARG A 470 43.54 -8.26 30.49
CA ARG A 470 42.57 -8.93 29.62
C ARG A 470 41.15 -8.81 30.16
N SER A 471 40.98 -9.07 31.47
CA SER A 471 39.68 -8.92 32.14
C SER A 471 39.13 -7.49 32.00
N LEU A 472 39.99 -6.46 32.08
CA LEU A 472 39.57 -5.06 31.91
C LEU A 472 39.17 -4.75 30.47
N PHE A 473 39.95 -5.22 29.51
CA PHE A 473 39.63 -5.07 28.09
C PHE A 473 38.28 -5.73 27.78
N ASP A 474 38.09 -6.99 28.20
CA ASP A 474 36.84 -7.73 28.03
C ASP A 474 35.67 -7.00 28.68
N ALA A 475 35.83 -6.49 29.91
CA ALA A 475 34.78 -5.74 30.61
C ALA A 475 34.38 -4.44 29.87
N ARG A 476 35.35 -3.73 29.28
CA ARG A 476 35.08 -2.50 28.49
C ARG A 476 34.42 -2.82 27.16
N HIS A 477 34.88 -3.86 26.47
CA HIS A 477 34.28 -4.32 25.23
C HIS A 477 32.82 -4.77 25.44
N GLN A 478 32.56 -5.54 26.51
CA GLN A 478 31.20 -5.95 26.87
C GLN A 478 30.31 -4.77 27.31
N LEU A 479 30.89 -3.73 27.91
CA LEU A 479 30.13 -2.51 28.22
C LEU A 479 29.64 -1.82 26.93
N LEU A 480 30.50 -1.64 25.92
CA LEU A 480 30.11 -1.06 24.62
C LEU A 480 28.98 -1.87 23.96
N HIS A 481 29.11 -3.20 23.94
CA HIS A 481 28.04 -4.07 23.43
C HIS A 481 26.75 -3.99 24.26
N ALA A 482 26.84 -3.89 25.58
CA ALA A 482 25.69 -3.74 26.45
C ALA A 482 24.99 -2.39 26.23
N GLN A 483 25.74 -1.32 25.97
CA GLN A 483 25.19 -0.01 25.61
C GLN A 483 24.45 -0.06 24.27
N LEU A 484 25.07 -0.61 23.22
CA LEU A 484 24.41 -0.80 21.92
C LEU A 484 23.16 -1.70 22.05
N SER A 485 23.25 -2.81 22.78
CA SER A 485 22.13 -3.74 22.98
C SER A 485 20.98 -3.09 23.74
N ALA A 486 21.27 -2.27 24.75
CA ALA A 486 20.24 -1.53 25.48
C ALA A 486 19.61 -0.46 24.59
N GLY A 487 20.40 0.32 23.85
CA GLY A 487 19.89 1.36 22.95
C GLY A 487 19.00 0.81 21.83
N THR A 488 19.44 -0.28 21.20
CA THR A 488 18.66 -0.98 20.15
C THR A 488 17.39 -1.60 20.72
N ALA A 489 17.46 -2.28 21.87
CA ALA A 489 16.26 -2.86 22.49
C ALA A 489 15.22 -1.81 22.91
N MET A 490 15.68 -0.62 23.34
CA MET A 490 14.78 0.50 23.67
C MET A 490 14.13 1.08 22.41
N SER A 491 14.90 1.24 21.34
CA SER A 491 14.39 1.71 20.04
C SER A 491 13.40 0.71 19.43
N ASP A 492 13.70 -0.60 19.52
CA ASP A 492 12.81 -1.66 19.05
C ASP A 492 11.51 -1.71 19.88
N LEU A 493 11.59 -1.44 21.19
CA LEU A 493 10.41 -1.32 22.04
C LEU A 493 9.57 -0.08 21.67
N GLU A 494 10.18 1.08 21.40
CA GLU A 494 9.48 2.28 20.92
C GLU A 494 8.72 2.01 19.62
N GLN A 495 9.40 1.37 18.68
CA GLN A 495 8.80 0.99 17.40
C GLN A 495 7.65 -0.01 17.59
N ALA A 496 7.81 -1.01 18.48
CA ALA A 496 6.77 -1.99 18.76
C ALA A 496 5.53 -1.36 19.43
N VAL A 497 5.73 -0.35 20.29
CA VAL A 497 4.68 0.41 20.96
C VAL A 497 3.97 1.38 19.99
N GLY A 498 4.71 1.91 19.02
CA GLY A 498 4.20 2.89 18.05
C GLY A 498 4.11 4.32 18.59
N ALA A 499 4.80 4.61 19.69
CA ALA A 499 4.91 5.95 20.29
C ALA A 499 6.21 6.07 21.09
N PRO A 500 6.79 7.28 21.25
CA PRO A 500 7.98 7.48 22.09
C PRO A 500 7.72 7.02 23.53
N LEU A 501 8.67 6.30 24.17
CA LEU A 501 8.41 5.70 25.49
C LEU A 501 8.11 6.77 26.55
N ALA A 502 8.73 7.94 26.45
CA ALA A 502 8.49 9.07 27.35
C ALA A 502 7.02 9.55 27.28
N VAL A 503 6.45 9.61 26.09
CA VAL A 503 5.05 10.00 25.88
C VAL A 503 4.14 8.86 26.34
N ALA A 504 4.38 7.63 25.89
CA ALA A 504 3.60 6.45 26.26
C ALA A 504 3.54 6.23 27.78
N ALA A 505 4.62 6.50 28.50
CA ALA A 505 4.67 6.40 29.96
C ALA A 505 3.73 7.39 30.66
N THR A 506 3.47 8.56 30.07
CA THR A 506 2.62 9.61 30.65
C THR A 506 1.17 9.59 30.18
N MET A 507 0.83 8.78 29.17
CA MET A 507 -0.53 8.70 28.63
C MET A 507 -1.55 8.27 29.71
N PRO A 508 -2.70 8.98 29.83
CA PRO A 508 -3.77 8.64 30.75
C PRO A 508 -4.52 7.39 30.29
N ALA A 509 -5.05 6.61 31.24
CA ALA A 509 -5.74 5.34 30.96
C ALA A 509 -6.98 5.48 30.05
N GLU A 510 -7.58 6.67 30.01
CA GLU A 510 -8.79 6.97 29.23
C GLU A 510 -8.51 7.06 27.72
N GLU A 511 -7.28 7.42 27.31
CA GLU A 511 -6.84 7.41 25.90
C GLU A 511 -6.37 6.04 25.41
N LEU A 512 -6.27 5.04 26.31
CA LEU A 512 -5.81 3.68 26.00
C LEU A 512 -6.96 2.72 25.67
N VAL A 513 -8.21 3.19 25.68
CA VAL A 513 -9.38 2.42 25.28
C VAL A 513 -9.44 2.40 23.74
N PRO A 514 -9.40 1.22 23.08
CA PRO A 514 -9.54 1.13 21.63
C PRO A 514 -10.86 1.77 21.18
N ALA A 515 -10.83 2.56 20.10
CA ALA A 515 -12.02 3.22 19.56
C ALA A 515 -13.09 2.21 19.08
N ASP A 516 -12.69 0.98 18.75
CA ASP A 516 -13.56 -0.12 18.33
C ASP A 516 -13.40 -1.31 19.28
N ASP A 517 -14.10 -1.32 20.41
CA ASP A 517 -14.40 -2.58 21.11
C ASP A 517 -15.50 -3.32 20.29
N PRO A 518 -15.18 -4.45 19.62
CA PRO A 518 -16.15 -5.24 18.87
C PRO A 518 -17.23 -5.87 19.77
N GLY A 519 -17.14 -5.74 21.10
CA GLY A 519 -18.17 -6.15 22.05
C GLY A 519 -19.35 -5.18 22.20
N LYS A 520 -19.29 -3.96 21.65
CA LYS A 520 -20.35 -2.94 21.81
C LYS A 520 -20.82 -2.24 20.54
N THR A 521 -20.20 -2.50 19.39
CA THR A 521 -20.80 -2.13 18.11
C THR A 521 -21.98 -3.06 17.86
N LYS A 522 -23.20 -2.56 18.13
CA LYS A 522 -24.46 -3.15 17.66
C LYS A 522 -24.23 -3.72 16.27
N SER A 523 -24.37 -5.03 16.13
CA SER A 523 -24.36 -5.71 14.84
C SER A 523 -25.26 -4.95 13.86
N ILE A 524 -24.64 -4.14 12.97
CA ILE A 524 -25.36 -3.39 11.93
C ILE A 524 -25.80 -4.35 10.81
N MET A 525 -25.46 -5.65 10.90
CA MET A 525 -26.15 -6.71 10.16
C MET A 525 -27.43 -7.13 10.86
N SER A 526 -28.39 -6.21 10.90
CA SER A 526 -29.81 -6.53 10.89
C SER A 526 -30.54 -5.43 10.14
N LEU A 527 -30.17 -5.24 8.86
CA LEU A 527 -31.18 -4.72 7.93
C LEU A 527 -32.24 -5.84 7.83
N PRO A 528 -33.49 -5.60 8.28
CA PRO A 528 -34.52 -6.61 8.18
C PRO A 528 -34.83 -6.79 6.69
N ILE A 529 -34.49 -7.96 6.15
CA ILE A 529 -35.03 -8.43 4.86
C ILE A 529 -36.56 -8.66 4.97
N SER A 530 -37.16 -8.52 6.15
CA SER A 530 -38.56 -8.84 6.42
C SER A 530 -39.64 -7.95 5.78
N ASN A 531 -39.32 -7.00 4.89
CA ASN A 531 -40.34 -6.13 4.29
C ASN A 531 -40.53 -6.24 2.77
N MET A 532 -39.99 -7.27 2.10
CA MET A 532 -40.30 -7.47 0.67
C MET A 532 -40.73 -8.89 0.25
N LEU A 533 -40.81 -9.86 1.15
CA LEU A 533 -41.34 -11.19 0.85
C LEU A 533 -42.21 -11.71 2.00
N PRO A 534 -43.41 -12.28 1.74
CA PRO A 534 -44.25 -12.87 2.77
C PRO A 534 -43.51 -13.97 3.56
N SER A 535 -43.73 -14.00 4.87
CA SER A 535 -42.96 -14.73 5.90
C SER A 535 -42.93 -16.26 5.78
N ASP A 536 -43.72 -16.86 4.90
CA ASP A 536 -43.97 -18.30 4.95
C ASP A 536 -43.06 -19.11 4.03
N ILE A 537 -42.26 -18.46 3.18
CA ILE A 537 -41.33 -19.13 2.24
C ILE A 537 -39.92 -19.26 2.85
N GLY A 538 -39.54 -18.35 3.77
CA GLY A 538 -38.19 -18.30 4.33
C GLY A 538 -37.85 -19.44 5.29
N GLN A 539 -38.84 -19.99 6.01
CA GLN A 539 -38.60 -21.07 6.97
C GLN A 539 -38.57 -22.47 6.32
N SER A 540 -39.17 -22.66 5.15
CA SER A 540 -39.18 -23.97 4.48
C SER A 540 -37.87 -24.30 3.76
N LEU A 541 -37.04 -23.30 3.42
CA LEU A 541 -35.78 -23.49 2.70
C LEU A 541 -34.59 -23.85 3.58
N LEU A 542 -34.72 -23.70 4.91
CA LEU A 542 -33.62 -23.95 5.86
C LEU A 542 -33.62 -25.37 6.43
N ASN A 543 -34.72 -26.14 6.33
CA ASN A 543 -34.83 -27.39 7.09
C ASN A 543 -34.66 -28.69 6.30
N GLU A 544 -34.93 -28.81 4.99
CA GLU A 544 -34.58 -30.04 4.23
C GLU A 544 -34.41 -29.78 2.71
N PRO A 545 -33.26 -30.13 2.09
CA PRO A 545 -33.08 -30.00 0.66
C PRO A 545 -33.69 -31.22 -0.06
N GLY A 546 -34.79 -30.99 -0.78
CA GLY A 546 -35.27 -31.92 -1.80
C GLY A 546 -36.54 -32.69 -1.44
N LYS A 547 -37.69 -32.02 -1.51
CA LYS A 547 -39.00 -32.58 -1.92
C LYS A 547 -40.03 -31.45 -1.95
N LEU A 548 -40.50 -31.08 -3.13
CA LEU A 548 -41.75 -30.34 -3.29
C LEU A 548 -42.70 -31.22 -4.11
N PRO A 549 -43.83 -31.68 -3.56
CA PRO A 549 -44.85 -32.39 -4.33
C PRO A 549 -45.68 -31.39 -5.15
N ALA A 550 -45.92 -31.72 -6.42
CA ALA A 550 -46.58 -30.89 -7.43
C ALA A 550 -48.04 -30.47 -7.10
N SER A 551 -48.61 -30.92 -5.98
CA SER A 551 -50.00 -30.61 -5.59
C SER A 551 -50.16 -29.26 -4.88
N GLN A 552 -49.12 -28.69 -4.26
CA GLN A 552 -49.24 -27.41 -3.52
C GLN A 552 -49.06 -26.15 -4.40
N ILE A 553 -48.48 -26.32 -5.60
CA ILE A 553 -48.32 -25.22 -6.57
C ILE A 553 -49.66 -24.89 -7.24
N LYS A 554 -50.53 -25.89 -7.45
CA LYS A 554 -51.81 -25.71 -8.16
C LYS A 554 -52.85 -24.93 -7.33
N ASP A 555 -52.97 -25.24 -6.03
CA ASP A 555 -53.91 -24.55 -5.13
C ASP A 555 -53.52 -23.08 -4.88
N SER A 556 -52.23 -22.74 -4.97
CA SER A 556 -51.78 -21.35 -4.80
C SER A 556 -52.00 -20.52 -6.07
N VAL A 557 -51.89 -21.12 -7.25
CA VAL A 557 -52.17 -20.44 -8.53
C VAL A 557 -53.66 -20.14 -8.69
N ASP A 558 -54.55 -21.06 -8.32
CA ASP A 558 -56.00 -20.86 -8.40
C ASP A 558 -56.50 -19.78 -7.42
N LYS A 559 -55.90 -19.68 -6.23
CA LYS A 559 -56.25 -18.67 -5.22
C LYS A 559 -55.76 -17.26 -5.55
N THR A 560 -54.75 -17.15 -6.41
CA THR A 560 -54.20 -15.85 -6.86
C THR A 560 -54.98 -15.30 -8.07
N LEU A 561 -55.64 -16.17 -8.83
CA LEU A 561 -56.48 -15.81 -9.99
C LEU A 561 -57.86 -15.24 -9.60
N GLU A 562 -58.34 -15.46 -8.37
CA GLU A 562 -59.63 -14.90 -7.88
C GLU A 562 -59.55 -13.47 -7.31
N MET A 563 -58.35 -12.86 -7.20
CA MET A 563 -58.15 -11.57 -6.52
C MET A 563 -57.85 -10.35 -7.42
N ILE A 564 -58.06 -10.42 -8.74
CA ILE A 564 -57.89 -9.25 -9.63
C ILE A 564 -59.28 -8.75 -10.09
N PRO A 565 -59.70 -7.52 -9.72
CA PRO A 565 -60.96 -6.95 -10.22
C PRO A 565 -60.81 -6.49 -11.67
N SER A 566 -61.76 -6.87 -12.52
CA SER A 566 -61.88 -6.41 -13.91
C SER A 566 -62.51 -5.01 -13.97
N GLU A 567 -61.75 -3.99 -14.37
CA GLU A 567 -62.30 -2.71 -14.84
C GLU A 567 -62.34 -2.71 -16.38
N GLU A 568 -63.53 -2.91 -16.94
CA GLU A 568 -63.84 -2.50 -18.30
C GLU A 568 -65.24 -1.85 -18.36
N SER A 569 -65.25 -0.54 -18.62
CA SER A 569 -66.23 0.24 -19.40
C SER A 569 -67.75 0.09 -19.12
N SER A 570 -68.40 1.20 -18.73
CA SER A 570 -69.59 1.68 -19.47
C SER A 570 -69.96 3.14 -19.19
N LYS A 571 -69.95 3.94 -20.27
CA LYS A 571 -70.88 5.02 -20.62
C LYS A 571 -72.06 5.25 -19.65
N LYS A 572 -72.16 6.45 -19.08
CA LYS A 572 -73.21 7.45 -19.36
C LYS A 572 -72.93 8.76 -18.64
#